data_AF-A0A5J4JFV2-F1
#
_entry.id   AF-A0A5J4JFV2-F1
#
_cell.length_a   1.000
_cell.length_b   1.000
_cell.length_c   1.000
_cell.angle_alpha   90.00
_cell.angle_beta   90.00
_cell.angle_gamma   90.00
#
_symmetry.space_group_name_H-M   'P 1'
#
loop_
_entity.id
_entity.type
_entity.pdbx_description
1 polymer ?
#
loop_
_entity_poly.entity_id
_entity_poly.type
_entity_poly.pdbx_seq_one_letter_code
_entity_poly.pdbx_strand_id
1 'polypeptide(L)'
;MRFRSEKGFTLVELLAAVTISFLIIGVIYAVFQSVIVQSKNDMARKNFVKEQTAILQSMNRAMENVDSLEPEDENDDGTFTSFNAVDIETDVGDNGSYHENQTSTLIAVSDGNLSIGGTIANSDGISLTGTTFSIANGSLKCNFVIKDTQNNLEKKMYVSYKLGGEGNQ
;
A
#
# COMPACT_ATOMS: atom_id res chain seq x y z
N MET A 1 -64.44 4.15 -48.64
CA MET A 1 -63.48 4.20 -47.51
C MET A 1 -63.18 2.77 -47.08
N ARG A 2 -61.93 2.31 -47.21
CA ARG A 2 -61.50 0.99 -46.68
C ARG A 2 -61.02 1.20 -45.25
N PHE A 3 -61.81 0.78 -44.26
CA PHE A 3 -61.33 0.65 -42.89
C PHE A 3 -60.39 -0.56 -42.84
N ARG A 4 -59.09 -0.30 -42.65
CA ARG A 4 -58.10 -1.33 -42.34
C ARG A 4 -58.42 -1.85 -40.95
N SER A 5 -58.75 -3.14 -40.84
CA SER A 5 -58.81 -3.84 -39.57
C SER A 5 -57.40 -3.84 -38.96
N GLU A 6 -57.23 -3.15 -37.84
CA GLU A 6 -56.07 -3.33 -36.97
C GLU A 6 -56.19 -4.72 -36.35
N LYS A 7 -55.24 -5.62 -36.67
CA LYS A 7 -55.15 -6.92 -36.00
C LYS A 7 -54.72 -6.65 -34.56
N GLY A 8 -55.64 -6.78 -33.61
CA GLY A 8 -55.33 -6.72 -32.19
C GLY A 8 -54.34 -7.82 -31.81
N PHE A 9 -53.42 -7.50 -30.89
CA PHE A 9 -52.46 -8.46 -30.35
C PHE A 9 -53.19 -9.57 -29.60
N THR A 10 -52.80 -10.82 -29.83
CA THR A 10 -53.34 -11.92 -29.01
C THR A 10 -52.65 -11.95 -27.65
N LEU A 11 -53.39 -12.38 -26.62
CA LEU A 11 -52.89 -12.43 -25.23
C LEU A 11 -51.64 -13.31 -25.10
N VAL A 12 -51.55 -14.37 -25.92
CA VAL A 12 -50.39 -15.27 -25.98
C VAL A 12 -49.16 -14.58 -26.58
N GLU A 13 -49.31 -13.80 -27.65
CA GLU A 13 -48.20 -13.04 -28.24
C GLU A 13 -47.67 -11.97 -27.27
N LEU A 14 -48.58 -11.32 -26.53
CA LEU A 14 -48.18 -10.35 -25.50
C LEU A 14 -47.41 -11.03 -24.36
N LEU A 15 -47.89 -12.18 -23.89
CA LEU A 15 -47.20 -12.96 -22.85
C LEU A 15 -45.81 -13.43 -23.31
N ALA A 16 -45.71 -13.92 -24.56
CA ALA A 16 -44.44 -14.32 -25.14
C ALA A 16 -43.45 -13.15 -25.23
N ALA A 17 -43.91 -11.98 -25.71
CA ALA A 17 -43.09 -10.77 -25.80
C ALA A 17 -42.60 -10.29 -24.42
N VAL A 18 -43.47 -10.31 -23.41
CA VAL A 18 -43.12 -9.94 -22.03
C VAL A 18 -42.10 -10.92 -21.44
N THR A 19 -42.28 -12.22 -21.66
CA THR A 19 -41.37 -13.25 -21.14
C THR A 19 -39.98 -13.12 -21.77
N ILE A 20 -39.90 -12.92 -23.08
CA ILE A 20 -38.63 -12.68 -23.79
C ILE A 20 -37.96 -11.39 -23.27
N SER A 21 -38.75 -10.34 -23.03
CA SER A 21 -38.24 -9.07 -22.49
C SER A 21 -37.62 -9.26 -21.10
N PHE A 22 -38.28 -10.01 -20.20
CA PHE A 22 -37.72 -10.31 -18.89
C PHE A 22 -36.44 -11.14 -18.95
N LEU A 23 -36.35 -12.11 -19.86
CA LEU A 23 -35.13 -12.88 -20.07
C LEU A 23 -33.98 -11.97 -20.52
N ILE A 24 -34.23 -11.07 -21.48
CA ILE A 24 -33.23 -10.11 -21.96
C ILE A 24 -32.78 -9.19 -20.82
N ILE A 25 -33.72 -8.61 -20.06
CA ILE A 25 -33.41 -7.74 -18.92
C ILE A 25 -32.61 -8.50 -17.85
N GLY A 26 -32.96 -9.75 -17.58
CA GLY A 26 -32.24 -10.60 -16.63
C GLY A 26 -30.78 -10.81 -17.03
N VAL A 27 -30.52 -11.10 -18.30
CA VAL A 27 -29.15 -11.25 -18.83
C VAL A 27 -28.38 -9.94 -18.72
N ILE A 28 -28.98 -8.81 -19.12
CA ILE A 28 -28.35 -7.49 -19.04
C ILE A 28 -28.00 -7.16 -17.58
N TYR A 29 -28.91 -7.42 -16.66
CA TYR A 29 -28.69 -7.17 -15.23
C TYR A 29 -27.54 -8.01 -14.67
N ALA A 30 -27.45 -9.29 -15.04
CA ALA A 30 -26.36 -10.16 -14.60
C ALA A 30 -24.99 -9.66 -15.12
N VAL A 31 -24.91 -9.27 -16.39
CA VAL A 31 -23.69 -8.68 -16.97
C VAL A 31 -23.33 -7.38 -16.26
N PHE A 32 -24.31 -6.51 -16.03
CA PHE A 32 -24.10 -5.24 -15.34
C PHE A 32 -23.53 -5.42 -13.92
N GLN A 33 -24.09 -6.37 -13.15
CA GLN A 33 -23.57 -6.69 -11.82
C GLN A 33 -22.14 -7.23 -11.89
N SER A 34 -21.84 -8.10 -12.86
CA SER A 34 -20.49 -8.61 -13.05
C SER A 34 -19.49 -7.48 -13.32
N VAL A 35 -19.84 -6.50 -14.15
CA VAL A 35 -18.98 -5.34 -14.46
C VAL A 35 -18.77 -4.47 -13.21
N ILE A 36 -19.81 -4.24 -12.40
CA ILE A 36 -19.68 -3.47 -11.15
C ILE A 36 -18.74 -4.18 -10.19
N VAL A 37 -18.91 -5.49 -9.98
CA VAL A 37 -18.06 -6.26 -9.07
C VAL A 37 -16.61 -6.25 -9.54
N GLN A 38 -16.38 -6.46 -10.84
CA GLN A 38 -15.04 -6.41 -11.42
C GLN A 38 -14.40 -5.02 -11.26
N SER A 39 -15.16 -3.96 -11.53
CA SER A 39 -14.70 -2.58 -11.37
C SER A 39 -14.30 -2.27 -9.92
N LYS A 40 -15.10 -2.72 -8.93
CA LYS A 40 -14.77 -2.56 -7.51
C LYS A 40 -13.47 -3.27 -7.14
N ASN A 41 -13.29 -4.51 -7.58
CA ASN A 41 -12.08 -5.29 -7.33
C ASN A 41 -10.84 -4.64 -7.98
N ASP A 42 -10.98 -4.12 -9.20
CA ASP A 42 -9.89 -3.42 -9.88
C ASP A 42 -9.52 -2.11 -9.18
N MET A 43 -10.50 -1.36 -8.68
CA MET A 43 -10.25 -0.16 -7.88
C MET A 43 -9.54 -0.50 -6.56
N ALA A 44 -10.00 -1.52 -5.83
CA ALA A 44 -9.37 -1.98 -4.60
C ALA A 44 -7.90 -2.35 -4.86
N ARG A 45 -7.63 -3.13 -5.92
CA ARG A 45 -6.26 -3.51 -6.29
C ARG A 45 -5.38 -2.31 -6.65
N LYS A 46 -5.91 -1.33 -7.38
CA LYS A 46 -5.18 -0.10 -7.72
C LYS A 46 -4.87 0.74 -6.48
N ASN A 47 -5.82 0.89 -5.58
CA ASN A 47 -5.61 1.59 -4.32
C ASN A 47 -4.55 0.87 -3.48
N PHE A 48 -4.60 -0.46 -3.39
CA PHE A 48 -3.60 -1.24 -2.69
C PHE A 48 -2.18 -1.05 -3.26
N VAL A 49 -2.02 -0.91 -4.59
CA VAL A 49 -0.72 -0.61 -5.21
C VAL A 49 -0.26 0.81 -4.90
N LYS A 50 -1.17 1.78 -4.84
CA LYS A 50 -0.85 3.15 -4.41
C LYS A 50 -0.36 3.18 -2.97
N GLU A 51 -1.00 2.43 -2.08
CA GLU A 51 -0.59 2.32 -0.67
C GLU A 51 0.81 1.71 -0.52
N GLN A 52 1.08 0.62 -1.25
CA GLN A 52 2.44 0.06 -1.32
C GLN A 52 3.46 1.13 -1.75
N THR A 53 3.11 1.92 -2.76
CA THR A 53 4.01 2.96 -3.29
C THR A 53 4.21 4.09 -2.29
N ALA A 54 3.15 4.53 -1.60
CA ALA A 54 3.20 5.59 -0.60
C ALA A 54 4.07 5.18 0.59
N ILE A 55 3.89 3.96 1.10
CA ILE A 55 4.72 3.40 2.18
C ILE A 55 6.20 3.37 1.77
N LEU A 56 6.50 2.89 0.56
CA LEU A 56 7.86 2.86 0.05
C LEU A 56 8.44 4.25 -0.14
N GLN A 57 7.68 5.22 -0.63
CA GLN A 57 8.12 6.61 -0.77
C GLN A 57 8.41 7.25 0.59
N SER A 58 7.53 7.05 1.58
CA SER A 58 7.73 7.52 2.94
C SER A 58 9.00 6.93 3.56
N MET A 59 9.23 5.63 3.39
CA MET A 59 10.47 4.98 3.85
C MET A 59 11.70 5.45 3.09
N ASN A 60 11.63 5.60 1.77
CA ASN A 60 12.74 6.12 0.97
C ASN A 60 13.16 7.51 1.45
N ARG A 61 12.19 8.38 1.75
CA ARG A 61 12.45 9.72 2.28
C ARG A 61 13.03 9.67 3.69
N ALA A 62 12.51 8.79 4.54
CA ALA A 62 13.04 8.61 5.89
C ALA A 62 14.48 8.06 5.91
N MET A 63 14.89 7.39 4.84
CA MET A 63 16.20 6.74 4.69
C MET A 63 17.19 7.53 3.81
N GLU A 64 16.83 8.71 3.29
CA GLU A 64 17.59 9.42 2.25
C GLU A 64 19.00 9.86 2.71
N ASN A 65 19.16 10.19 4.01
CA ASN A 65 20.41 10.66 4.62
C ASN A 65 20.80 9.85 5.86
N VAL A 66 20.38 8.59 5.94
CA VAL A 66 20.62 7.80 7.15
C VAL A 66 22.00 7.15 7.09
N ASP A 67 22.87 7.55 8.00
CA ASP A 67 24.22 7.02 8.15
C ASP A 67 24.25 5.77 9.00
N SER A 68 23.51 5.76 10.11
CA SER A 68 23.50 4.67 11.06
C SER A 68 22.10 4.32 11.53
N LEU A 69 21.95 3.09 12.02
CA LEU A 69 20.72 2.59 12.59
C LEU A 69 20.98 2.02 13.98
N GLU A 70 20.06 2.31 14.90
CA GLU A 70 20.07 1.76 16.25
C GLU A 70 18.76 1.00 16.48
N PRO A 71 18.77 -0.34 16.35
CA PRO A 71 17.60 -1.18 16.67
C PRO A 71 17.19 -1.01 18.14
N GLU A 72 15.88 -0.92 18.41
CA GLU A 72 15.37 -0.83 19.79
C GLU A 72 14.91 -2.19 20.35
N ASP A 73 14.52 -3.11 19.47
CA ASP A 73 13.86 -4.37 19.81
C ASP A 73 14.43 -5.56 19.01
N GLU A 74 15.76 -5.68 18.98
CA GLU A 74 16.45 -6.77 18.28
C GLU A 74 16.18 -8.13 18.94
N ASN A 75 15.71 -9.07 18.13
CA ASN A 75 15.48 -10.46 18.49
C ASN A 75 16.76 -11.30 18.31
N ASP A 76 16.77 -12.51 18.88
CA ASP A 76 17.90 -13.46 18.79
C ASP A 76 18.30 -13.83 17.35
N ASP A 77 17.41 -13.64 16.37
CA ASP A 77 17.65 -13.89 14.95
C ASP A 77 18.20 -12.67 14.18
N GLY A 78 18.45 -11.55 14.87
CA GLY A 78 18.94 -10.30 14.29
C GLY A 78 17.86 -9.48 13.58
N THR A 79 16.58 -9.84 13.76
CA THR A 79 15.46 -9.06 13.24
C THR A 79 14.86 -8.16 14.30
N PHE A 80 14.31 -7.02 13.87
CA PHE A 80 13.69 -6.02 14.75
C PHE A 80 12.48 -5.38 14.07
N THR A 81 11.65 -4.66 14.84
CA THR A 81 10.48 -3.94 14.32
C THR A 81 10.49 -2.45 14.62
N SER A 82 11.39 -1.98 15.48
CA SER A 82 11.64 -0.59 15.82
C SER A 82 13.13 -0.27 15.75
N PHE A 83 13.46 0.90 15.20
CA PHE A 83 14.83 1.40 15.16
C PHE A 83 14.86 2.92 15.04
N ASN A 84 15.94 3.50 15.53
CA ASN A 84 16.27 4.90 15.30
C ASN A 84 17.14 5.03 14.05
N ALA A 85 16.66 5.84 13.10
CA ALA A 85 17.40 6.23 11.91
C ALA A 85 18.20 7.49 12.21
N VAL A 86 19.53 7.39 12.21
CA VAL A 86 20.45 8.46 12.62
C VAL A 86 21.10 9.08 11.39
N ASP A 87 20.91 10.38 11.23
CA ASP A 87 21.53 11.25 10.24
C ASP A 87 22.63 12.07 10.94
N ILE A 88 23.87 11.98 10.44
CA ILE A 88 25.04 12.63 11.02
C ILE A 88 25.55 13.69 10.03
N GLU A 89 25.13 14.93 10.25
CA GLU A 89 25.62 16.07 9.49
C GLU A 89 26.92 16.60 10.12
N THR A 90 27.94 16.82 9.29
CA THR A 90 29.20 17.45 9.73
C THR A 90 29.26 18.90 9.26
N ASP A 91 29.22 19.84 10.22
CA ASP A 91 29.38 21.27 9.98
C ASP A 91 30.82 21.72 10.22
N VAL A 92 31.27 22.69 9.43
CA VAL A 92 32.57 23.36 9.64
C VAL A 92 32.31 24.72 10.28
N GLY A 93 32.76 24.90 11.52
CA GLY A 93 32.67 26.16 12.25
C GLY A 93 33.61 27.23 11.68
N ASP A 94 33.34 28.49 12.02
CA ASP A 94 34.09 29.68 11.54
C ASP A 94 35.59 29.65 11.91
N ASN A 95 35.97 28.84 12.90
CA ASN A 95 37.34 28.59 13.36
C ASN A 95 38.02 27.39 12.66
N GLY A 96 37.35 26.75 11.71
CA GLY A 96 37.80 25.52 11.04
C GLY A 96 37.63 24.24 11.86
N SER A 97 36.89 24.25 12.99
CA SER A 97 36.56 23.03 13.73
C SER A 97 35.36 22.32 13.11
N TYR A 98 35.41 20.99 13.09
CA TYR A 98 34.29 20.15 12.68
C TYR A 98 33.34 19.91 13.85
N HIS A 99 32.04 20.07 13.62
CA HIS A 99 30.97 19.76 14.57
C HIS A 99 30.05 18.73 13.94
N GLU A 100 29.80 17.63 14.64
CA GLU A 100 28.79 16.66 14.24
C GLU A 100 27.45 17.03 14.87
N ASN A 101 26.42 17.13 14.05
CA ASN A 101 25.04 17.28 14.46
C ASN A 101 24.30 15.98 14.14
N GLN A 102 23.66 15.40 15.16
CA GLN A 102 22.96 14.13 15.02
C GLN A 102 21.47 14.34 15.14
N THR A 103 20.74 13.94 14.10
CA THR A 103 19.28 13.90 14.12
C THR A 103 18.84 12.45 14.07
N SER A 104 17.90 12.09 14.95
CA SER A 104 17.32 10.74 14.99
C SER A 104 15.84 10.77 14.67
N THR A 105 15.41 9.86 13.79
CA THR A 105 14.00 9.61 13.49
C THR A 105 13.64 8.18 13.87
N LEU A 106 12.71 8.04 14.82
CA LEU A 106 12.17 6.73 15.20
C LEU A 106 11.31 6.16 14.07
N ILE A 107 11.63 4.94 13.65
CA ILE A 107 10.83 4.14 12.72
C ILE A 107 10.39 2.87 13.42
N ALA A 108 9.08 2.66 13.51
CA ALA A 108 8.53 1.53 14.25
C ALA A 108 7.34 0.89 13.53
N VAL A 109 7.25 -0.44 13.61
CA VAL A 109 6.06 -1.20 13.23
C VAL A 109 5.36 -1.71 14.50
N SER A 110 4.25 -1.09 14.86
CA SER A 110 3.47 -1.44 16.05
C SER A 110 1.98 -1.42 15.74
N ASP A 111 1.22 -2.34 16.33
CA ASP A 111 -0.23 -2.47 16.11
C ASP A 111 -0.65 -2.52 14.64
N GLY A 112 0.22 -3.08 13.79
CA GLY A 112 0.01 -3.18 12.35
C GLY A 112 0.20 -1.87 11.58
N ASN A 113 0.73 -0.82 12.20
CA ASN A 113 1.04 0.45 11.54
C ASN A 113 2.56 0.64 11.43
N LEU A 114 2.99 1.32 10.37
CA LEU A 114 4.34 1.84 10.24
C LEU A 114 4.32 3.31 10.67
N SER A 115 5.06 3.63 11.72
CA SER A 115 5.28 4.99 12.20
C SER A 115 6.67 5.47 11.79
N ILE A 116 6.77 6.69 11.28
CA ILE A 116 8.03 7.36 10.95
C ILE A 116 8.00 8.72 11.63
N GLY A 117 8.91 8.96 12.57
CA GLY A 117 8.94 10.20 13.36
C GLY A 117 7.65 10.47 14.12
N GLY A 118 6.94 9.41 14.55
CA GLY A 118 5.65 9.51 15.23
C GLY A 118 4.44 9.68 14.30
N THR A 119 4.63 9.77 12.98
CA THR A 119 3.52 9.85 12.00
C THR A 119 3.27 8.49 11.36
N ILE A 120 2.02 8.05 11.35
CA ILE A 120 1.62 6.81 10.69
C ILE A 120 1.69 7.00 9.16
N ALA A 121 2.43 6.11 8.49
CA ALA A 121 2.71 6.17 7.05
C ALA A 121 1.69 5.40 6.19
N ASN A 122 0.96 4.45 6.76
CA ASN A 122 -0.07 3.66 6.07
C ASN A 122 -1.48 4.22 6.35
N SER A 123 -2.40 4.02 5.40
CA SER A 123 -3.80 4.42 5.59
C SER A 123 -4.62 3.41 6.41
N ASP A 124 -5.78 3.86 6.88
CA ASP A 124 -6.75 3.02 7.56
C ASP A 124 -7.18 1.83 6.69
N GLY A 125 -7.19 0.63 7.27
CA GLY A 125 -7.48 -0.61 6.54
C GLY A 125 -6.28 -1.24 5.86
N ILE A 126 -5.11 -0.61 5.91
CA ILE A 126 -3.82 -1.22 5.58
C ILE A 126 -3.10 -1.62 6.86
N SER A 127 -2.59 -2.85 6.90
CA SER A 127 -1.80 -3.38 8.01
C SER A 127 -0.43 -3.84 7.54
N LEU A 128 0.60 -3.51 8.31
CA LEU A 128 1.98 -3.95 8.14
C LEU A 128 2.39 -5.08 9.08
N THR A 129 1.43 -5.75 9.73
CA THR A 129 1.72 -6.83 10.68
C THR A 129 2.54 -7.96 10.03
N GLY A 130 3.68 -8.26 10.65
CA GLY A 130 4.66 -9.22 10.15
C GLY A 130 5.79 -8.58 9.33
N THR A 131 5.79 -7.26 9.17
CA THR A 131 6.95 -6.52 8.67
C THR A 131 8.10 -6.63 9.66
N THR A 132 9.29 -6.92 9.17
CA THR A 132 10.52 -7.02 9.96
C THR A 132 11.66 -6.30 9.26
N PHE A 133 12.62 -5.86 10.06
CA PHE A 133 13.86 -5.23 9.61
C PHE A 133 15.05 -6.06 10.06
N SER A 134 16.16 -5.95 9.34
CA SER A 134 17.44 -6.55 9.72
C SER A 134 18.59 -5.75 9.11
N ILE A 135 19.76 -5.78 9.73
CA ILE A 135 20.96 -5.13 9.20
C ILE A 135 21.89 -6.20 8.65
N ALA A 136 22.25 -6.10 7.38
CA ALA A 136 23.19 -7.02 6.75
C ALA A 136 24.06 -6.28 5.73
N ASN A 137 25.39 -6.44 5.87
CA ASN A 137 26.39 -5.86 4.96
C ASN A 137 26.28 -4.32 4.82
N GLY A 138 26.13 -3.59 5.92
CA GLY A 138 26.01 -2.12 5.90
C GLY A 138 24.75 -1.62 5.20
N SER A 139 23.70 -2.44 5.16
CA SER A 139 22.41 -2.08 4.58
C SER A 139 21.28 -2.52 5.49
N LEU A 140 20.26 -1.68 5.61
CA LEU A 140 18.97 -2.06 6.16
C LEU A 140 18.23 -2.93 5.14
N LYS A 141 17.78 -4.10 5.56
CA LYS A 141 16.88 -4.96 4.81
C LYS A 141 15.50 -4.88 5.44
N CYS A 142 14.53 -4.44 4.65
CA CYS A 142 13.13 -4.33 5.04
C CYS A 142 12.33 -5.46 4.38
N ASN A 143 11.70 -6.30 5.21
CA ASN A 143 10.77 -7.34 4.79
C ASN A 143 9.35 -6.83 5.03
N PHE A 144 8.80 -6.03 4.12
CA PHE A 144 7.45 -5.49 4.25
C PHE A 144 6.40 -6.57 4.01
N VAL A 145 5.41 -6.65 4.89
CA VAL A 145 4.20 -7.46 4.73
C VAL A 145 2.99 -6.54 4.80
N ILE A 146 2.51 -6.09 3.63
CA ILE A 146 1.41 -5.13 3.52
C ILE A 146 0.11 -5.88 3.23
N LYS A 147 -0.91 -5.66 4.04
CA LYS A 147 -2.21 -6.33 3.98
C LYS A 147 -3.33 -5.30 3.90
N ASP A 148 -4.23 -5.47 2.95
CA ASP A 148 -5.52 -4.77 2.92
C ASP A 148 -6.55 -5.61 3.69
N THR A 149 -6.95 -5.12 4.85
CA THR A 149 -7.86 -5.84 5.75
C THR A 149 -9.31 -5.84 5.27
N GLN A 150 -9.66 -4.98 4.30
CA GLN A 150 -11.02 -4.86 3.77
C GLN A 150 -11.21 -5.73 2.53
N ASN A 151 -10.18 -5.83 1.69
CA ASN A 151 -10.24 -6.52 0.41
C ASN A 151 -9.45 -7.85 0.38
N ASN A 152 -8.87 -8.27 1.50
CA ASN A 152 -8.08 -9.51 1.64
C ASN A 152 -6.91 -9.59 0.64
N LEU A 153 -6.27 -8.46 0.36
CA LEU A 153 -5.07 -8.42 -0.47
C LEU A 153 -3.83 -8.45 0.43
N GLU A 154 -2.81 -9.21 0.04
CA GLU A 154 -1.53 -9.23 0.73
C GLU A 154 -0.40 -9.12 -0.29
N LYS A 155 0.64 -8.35 0.06
CA LYS A 155 1.88 -8.28 -0.69
C LYS A 155 3.07 -8.28 0.27
N LYS A 156 4.01 -9.18 -0.01
CA LYS A 156 5.34 -9.17 0.59
C LYS A 156 6.32 -8.47 -0.34
N MET A 157 7.13 -7.57 0.19
CA MET A 157 8.15 -6.83 -0.55
C MET A 157 9.46 -6.81 0.23
N TYR A 158 10.56 -6.94 -0.50
CA TYR A 158 11.90 -6.94 0.05
C TYR A 158 12.63 -5.71 -0.49
N VAL A 159 13.05 -4.82 0.41
CA VAL A 159 13.72 -3.57 0.06
C VAL A 159 15.02 -3.47 0.83
N SER A 160 16.03 -2.88 0.21
CA SER A 160 17.32 -2.66 0.83
C SER A 160 17.69 -1.19 0.75
N TYR A 161 18.03 -0.60 1.88
CA TYR A 161 18.59 0.75 1.97
C TYR A 161 20.06 0.64 2.34
N LYS A 162 20.92 1.21 1.51
CA LYS A 162 22.35 1.29 1.83
C LYS A 162 22.51 2.39 2.88
N LEU A 163 23.18 2.07 3.99
CA LEU A 163 23.50 3.08 5.00
C LEU A 163 24.71 3.88 4.54
N GLY A 164 24.80 5.13 4.99
CA GLY A 164 25.99 5.95 4.83
C GLY A 164 27.20 5.24 5.42
N GLY A 165 28.00 4.61 4.56
CA GLY A 165 29.27 4.03 4.96
C GLY A 165 30.30 5.14 5.09
N GLU A 166 30.98 5.15 6.23
CA GLU A 166 32.25 5.82 6.56
C GLU A 166 32.75 6.76 5.47
N GLY A 167 32.77 8.06 5.78
CA GLY A 167 33.45 9.06 4.96
C GLY A 167 34.78 8.50 4.47
N ASN A 168 34.95 8.46 3.14
CA ASN A 168 36.25 8.15 2.53
C ASN A 168 37.29 9.07 3.19
N GLN A 169 38.14 8.48 4.03
CA GLN A 169 39.39 9.08 4.50
C GLN A 169 40.31 9.38 3.32
#